data_AF-A0A3S1NYG7-F1
#
_entry.id   AF-A0A3S1NYG7-F1
#
_cell.length_a   1.000
_cell.length_b   1.000
_cell.length_c   1.000
_cell.angle_alpha   90.00
_cell.angle_beta   90.00
_cell.angle_gamma   90.00
#
_symmetry.space_group_name_H-M   'P 1'
#
loop_
_entity.id
_entity.type
_entity.pdbx_description
1 polymer ?
#
loop_
_entity_poly.entity_id
_entity_poly.type
_entity_poly.pdbx_seq_one_letter_code
_entity_poly.pdbx_strand_id
1 'polypeptide(L)'
;MRMAHSDLNAEVLLSLGFLDIGRWLSSGDFIVYELDGENAAANEALLDAKNALYAFVSGIEVLYIGKTARSIRKRYVGYCRPGKRQATNQRCHRNIKDAIGLGTEIRIFAFAPISHLRYADFEINLAAGLEDSLISQFDPRWNGKDRGQPISEDAEREEADEAEVDRTHAPPTADFPPEPKAGPTMATFSVVLGPTYYNQGLLNLGIEASEFLGKDGDPVRVLLGDDETVVSKINRTANRTGAVRVVGGNSRIARWFRGHFREGDVLEGRVLDPHTILLLFR
;
A
#
# COMPACT_ATOMS: atom_id res chain seq x y z
N MET A 1 2.50 -21.09 22.46
CA MET A 1 3.89 -20.73 22.85
C MET A 1 3.90 -19.22 22.99
N ARG A 2 3.96 -18.69 24.22
CA ARG A 2 4.03 -17.23 24.46
C ARG A 2 5.45 -16.78 24.14
N MET A 3 5.63 -15.95 23.11
CA MET A 3 6.90 -15.24 22.90
C MET A 3 7.09 -14.30 24.11
N ALA A 4 8.28 -14.32 24.71
CA ALA A 4 8.62 -13.40 25.79
C ALA A 4 8.73 -11.97 25.24
N HIS A 5 8.35 -10.98 26.04
CA HIS A 5 8.37 -9.55 25.66
C HIS A 5 9.75 -9.02 25.22
N SER A 6 10.85 -9.78 25.40
CA SER A 6 12.20 -9.37 24.99
C SER A 6 12.54 -9.59 23.52
N ASP A 7 11.67 -10.28 22.76
CA ASP A 7 12.02 -10.78 21.41
C ASP A 7 11.19 -10.10 20.29
N LEU A 8 10.26 -9.21 20.63
CA LEU A 8 9.45 -8.48 19.66
C LEU A 8 10.22 -7.26 19.14
N ASN A 9 10.69 -7.36 17.90
CA ASN A 9 11.51 -6.34 17.25
C ASN A 9 11.14 -6.22 15.76
N ALA A 10 11.89 -5.40 15.03
CA ALA A 10 11.71 -5.20 13.60
C ALA A 10 11.69 -6.51 12.78
N GLU A 11 12.52 -7.51 13.12
CA GLU A 11 12.59 -8.79 12.41
C GLU A 11 11.29 -9.59 12.53
N VAL A 12 10.57 -9.44 13.64
CA VAL A 12 9.24 -10.06 13.81
C VAL A 12 8.25 -9.44 12.84
N LEU A 13 8.26 -8.12 12.64
CA LEU A 13 7.40 -7.48 11.63
C LEU A 13 7.74 -7.98 10.22
N LEU A 14 9.03 -8.10 9.88
CA LEU A 14 9.45 -8.65 8.59
C LEU A 14 8.95 -10.10 8.41
N SER A 15 9.05 -10.92 9.46
CA SER A 15 8.57 -12.30 9.46
C SER A 15 7.05 -12.42 9.34
N LEU A 16 6.31 -11.41 9.80
CA LEU A 16 4.86 -11.30 9.61
C LEU A 16 4.47 -10.84 8.19
N GLY A 17 5.45 -10.44 7.38
CA GLY A 17 5.26 -10.02 5.99
C GLY A 17 5.31 -8.52 5.76
N PHE A 18 5.73 -7.72 6.75
CA PHE A 18 6.12 -6.34 6.47
C PHE A 18 7.34 -6.31 5.54
N LEU A 19 7.39 -5.30 4.69
CA LEU A 19 8.52 -5.02 3.83
C LEU A 19 9.22 -3.75 4.34
N ASP A 20 10.54 -3.78 4.48
CA ASP A 20 11.34 -2.56 4.60
C ASP A 20 11.35 -1.87 3.22
N ILE A 21 10.71 -0.71 3.13
CA ILE A 21 10.49 -0.04 1.85
C ILE A 21 11.30 1.23 1.66
N GLY A 22 11.90 1.77 2.73
CA GLY A 22 12.56 3.06 2.65
C GLY A 22 12.80 3.71 4.01
N ARG A 23 13.04 5.02 3.98
CA ARG A 23 13.36 5.81 5.18
C ARG A 23 12.83 7.22 5.11
N TRP A 24 12.68 7.83 6.28
CA TRP A 24 12.39 9.25 6.42
C TRP A 24 13.66 10.09 6.31
N LEU A 25 13.52 11.28 5.73
CA LEU A 25 14.56 12.29 5.55
C LEU A 25 14.08 13.66 6.04
N SER A 26 15.03 14.49 6.45
CA SER A 26 14.77 15.90 6.74
C SER A 26 14.64 16.70 5.44
N SER A 27 13.66 17.61 5.38
CA SER A 27 13.49 18.57 4.30
C SER A 27 13.13 19.94 4.88
N GLY A 28 14.17 20.65 5.34
CA GLY A 28 14.01 21.95 6.00
C GLY A 28 13.15 21.84 7.26
N ASP A 29 12.00 22.51 7.24
CA ASP A 29 11.04 22.44 8.36
C ASP A 29 10.16 21.20 8.35
N PHE A 30 10.19 20.43 7.26
CA PHE A 30 9.35 19.26 7.05
C PHE A 30 10.16 17.97 7.03
N ILE A 31 9.45 16.85 6.88
CA ILE A 31 10.04 15.55 6.58
C ILE A 31 9.53 15.09 5.22
N VAL A 32 10.33 14.28 4.54
CA VAL A 32 9.97 13.55 3.32
C VAL A 32 10.42 12.10 3.48
N TYR A 33 9.99 11.21 2.60
CA TYR A 33 10.47 9.83 2.59
C TYR A 33 11.09 9.50 1.25
N GLU A 34 12.06 8.59 1.26
CA GLU A 34 12.60 7.98 0.05
C GLU A 34 12.43 6.46 0.12
N LEU A 35 12.07 5.86 -1.02
CA LEU A 35 12.14 4.41 -1.18
C LEU A 35 13.56 4.02 -1.57
N ASP A 36 14.04 2.93 -1.02
CA ASP A 36 15.39 2.42 -1.28
C ASP A 36 15.43 0.89 -1.35
N GLY A 37 16.64 0.35 -1.55
CA GLY A 37 16.88 -1.07 -1.75
C GLY A 37 16.57 -1.56 -3.16
N GLU A 38 16.86 -2.84 -3.40
CA GLU A 38 16.73 -3.47 -4.72
C GLU A 38 15.29 -3.50 -5.25
N ASN A 39 14.32 -3.45 -4.35
CA ASN A 39 12.90 -3.52 -4.67
C ASN A 39 12.20 -2.15 -4.63
N ALA A 40 12.94 -1.03 -4.57
CA ALA A 40 12.35 0.32 -4.49
C ALA A 40 11.31 0.58 -5.58
N ALA A 41 11.60 0.16 -6.83
CA ALA A 41 10.69 0.32 -7.96
C ALA A 41 9.38 -0.48 -7.79
N ALA A 42 9.45 -1.68 -7.21
CA ALA A 42 8.27 -2.47 -6.89
C ALA A 42 7.51 -1.87 -5.70
N ASN A 43 8.23 -1.46 -4.66
CA ASN A 43 7.66 -0.85 -3.45
C ASN A 43 6.89 0.45 -3.74
N GLU A 44 7.21 1.15 -4.83
CA GLU A 44 6.45 2.32 -5.27
C GLU A 44 4.97 1.99 -5.54
N ALA A 45 4.68 0.79 -6.08
CA ALA A 45 3.31 0.32 -6.26
C ALA A 45 2.59 0.05 -4.93
N LEU A 46 3.33 -0.34 -3.88
CA LEU A 46 2.78 -0.61 -2.56
C LEU A 46 2.23 0.66 -1.90
N LEU A 47 2.82 1.83 -2.19
CA LEU A 47 2.38 3.10 -1.60
C LEU A 47 0.92 3.45 -1.93
N ASP A 48 0.37 2.91 -3.02
CA ASP A 48 -1.03 3.14 -3.41
C ASP A 48 -1.99 2.12 -2.78
N ALA A 49 -1.48 1.18 -1.97
CA ALA A 49 -2.27 0.15 -1.35
C ALA A 49 -3.15 0.72 -0.24
N LYS A 50 -4.42 0.30 -0.24
CA LYS A 50 -5.41 0.62 0.79
C LYS A 50 -5.47 -0.46 1.85
N ASN A 51 -6.05 -0.14 3.02
CA ASN A 51 -6.22 -1.08 4.12
C ASN A 51 -4.88 -1.73 4.51
N ALA A 52 -3.89 -0.89 4.76
CA ALA A 52 -2.52 -1.30 5.02
C ALA A 52 -2.08 -0.92 6.44
N LEU A 53 -1.09 -1.64 6.94
CA LEU A 53 -0.31 -1.26 8.11
C LEU A 53 1.05 -0.72 7.68
N TYR A 54 1.63 0.08 8.55
CA TYR A 54 3.01 0.50 8.45
C TYR A 54 3.61 0.69 9.83
N ALA A 55 4.93 0.67 9.89
CA ALA A 55 5.68 0.89 11.11
C ALA A 55 6.89 1.79 10.86
N PHE A 56 7.27 2.55 11.89
CA PHE A 56 8.51 3.31 11.91
C PHE A 56 9.50 2.60 12.82
N VAL A 57 10.71 2.38 12.32
CA VAL A 57 11.70 1.50 12.95
C VAL A 57 13.05 2.21 13.05
N SER A 58 13.73 2.07 14.18
CA SER A 58 15.11 2.54 14.37
C SER A 58 16.00 1.37 14.80
N GLY A 59 16.87 0.92 13.90
CA GLY A 59 17.63 -0.32 14.09
C GLY A 59 16.66 -1.51 14.24
N ILE A 60 16.59 -2.10 15.43
CA ILE A 60 15.66 -3.20 15.74
C ILE A 60 14.39 -2.74 16.46
N GLU A 61 14.35 -1.49 16.94
CA GLU A 61 13.24 -0.99 17.77
C GLU A 61 12.07 -0.53 16.88
N VAL A 62 10.88 -1.06 17.14
CA VAL A 62 9.63 -0.58 16.53
C VAL A 62 9.14 0.62 17.33
N LEU A 63 9.14 1.79 16.71
CA LEU A 63 8.83 3.06 17.35
C LEU A 63 7.35 3.42 17.27
N TYR A 64 6.72 3.09 16.14
CA TYR A 64 5.32 3.38 15.86
C TYR A 64 4.75 2.28 14.95
N ILE A 65 3.48 1.95 15.16
CA ILE A 65 2.67 1.14 14.24
C ILE A 65 1.39 1.92 13.95
N GLY A 66 1.02 2.05 12.68
CA GLY A 66 -0.24 2.68 12.29
C GLY A 66 -0.92 1.94 11.16
N LYS A 67 -2.21 2.20 10.98
CA LYS A 67 -3.03 1.76 9.84
C LYS A 67 -3.42 2.91 8.93
N THR A 68 -3.91 2.57 7.74
CA THR A 68 -4.67 3.49 6.88
C THR A 68 -5.75 2.73 6.12
N ALA A 69 -6.94 3.33 6.03
CA ALA A 69 -8.01 2.85 5.14
C ALA A 69 -7.83 3.37 3.70
N ARG A 70 -7.09 4.46 3.53
CA ARG A 70 -6.71 5.05 2.24
C ARG A 70 -5.32 4.52 1.85
N SER A 71 -4.63 5.21 0.93
CA SER A 71 -3.31 4.76 0.50
C SER A 71 -2.22 5.14 1.51
N ILE A 72 -1.19 4.29 1.61
CA ILE A 72 0.03 4.59 2.38
C ILE A 72 0.60 5.95 1.98
N ARG A 73 0.62 6.26 0.67
CA ARG A 73 1.06 7.55 0.12
C ARG A 73 0.33 8.72 0.77
N LYS A 74 -1.01 8.68 0.80
CA LYS A 74 -1.82 9.75 1.40
C LYS A 74 -1.57 9.87 2.90
N ARG A 75 -1.41 8.74 3.60
CA ARG A 75 -1.08 8.76 5.03
C ARG A 75 0.27 9.42 5.29
N TYR A 76 1.28 9.12 4.48
CA TYR A 76 2.62 9.68 4.62
C TYR A 76 2.68 11.17 4.31
N VAL A 77 1.90 11.67 3.34
CA VAL A 77 1.75 13.11 3.10
C VAL A 77 1.30 13.83 4.38
N GLY A 78 0.37 13.24 5.13
CA GLY A 78 -0.07 13.76 6.42
C GLY A 78 1.07 13.91 7.43
N TYR A 79 2.00 12.96 7.47
CA TYR A 79 3.20 13.06 8.30
C TYR A 79 4.22 14.07 7.79
N CYS A 80 4.38 14.20 6.47
CA CYS A 80 5.28 15.19 5.89
C CYS A 80 4.89 16.61 6.29
N ARG A 81 3.58 16.92 6.23
CA ARG A 81 3.05 18.27 6.46
C ARG A 81 1.76 18.21 7.31
N PRO A 82 1.88 18.04 8.63
CA PRO A 82 0.72 17.84 9.50
C PRO A 82 -0.15 19.09 9.62
N GLY A 83 -1.47 18.88 9.52
CA GLY A 83 -2.48 19.90 9.82
C GLY A 83 -2.60 20.19 11.32
N LYS A 84 -3.10 21.38 11.66
CA LYS A 84 -3.21 21.86 13.06
C LYS A 84 -4.10 20.99 13.96
N ARG A 85 -5.03 20.22 13.38
CA ARG A 85 -5.97 19.35 14.12
C ARG A 85 -5.54 17.88 14.16
N GLN A 86 -4.53 17.52 13.39
CA GLN A 86 -4.06 16.14 13.23
C GLN A 86 -3.03 15.80 14.31
N ALA A 87 -3.51 15.52 15.52
CA ALA A 87 -2.65 15.31 16.68
C ALA A 87 -1.63 14.16 16.49
N THR A 88 -2.04 13.06 15.85
CA THR A 88 -1.13 11.96 15.51
C THR A 88 -0.07 12.42 14.52
N ASN A 89 -0.48 13.04 13.40
CA ASN A 89 0.47 13.47 12.39
C ASN A 89 1.49 14.46 12.96
N GLN A 90 1.06 15.40 13.81
CA GLN A 90 1.97 16.32 14.50
C GLN A 90 2.95 15.60 15.43
N ARG A 91 2.47 14.60 16.19
CA ARG A 91 3.33 13.81 17.09
C ARG A 91 4.37 13.02 16.29
N CYS A 92 3.94 12.26 15.30
CA CYS A 92 4.84 11.47 14.46
C CYS A 92 5.83 12.36 13.71
N HIS A 93 5.37 13.46 13.11
CA HIS A 93 6.22 14.43 12.42
C HIS A 93 7.35 14.95 13.33
N ARG A 94 7.00 15.45 14.52
CA ARG A 94 7.99 15.94 15.49
C ARG A 94 8.97 14.85 15.88
N ASN A 95 8.47 13.67 16.25
CA ASN A 95 9.30 12.55 16.67
C ASN A 95 10.29 12.10 15.58
N ILE A 96 9.85 12.03 14.32
CA ILE A 96 10.70 11.70 13.18
C ILE A 96 11.75 12.79 12.96
N LYS A 97 11.33 14.07 12.92
CA LYS A 97 12.22 15.22 12.71
C LYS A 97 13.31 15.30 13.80
N ASP A 98 12.92 15.14 15.06
CA ASP A 98 13.83 15.17 16.20
C ASP A 98 14.84 14.01 16.14
N ALA A 99 14.37 12.79 15.82
CA ALA A 99 15.24 11.63 15.72
C ALA A 99 16.26 11.77 14.58
N ILE A 100 15.83 12.23 13.40
CA ILE A 100 16.73 12.52 12.27
C ILE A 100 17.71 13.64 12.63
N GLY A 101 17.26 14.69 13.34
CA GLY A 101 18.11 15.78 13.81
C GLY A 101 19.22 15.32 14.77
N LEU A 102 18.99 14.22 15.50
CA LEU A 102 19.98 13.55 16.34
C LEU A 102 20.86 12.54 15.57
N GLY A 103 20.70 12.43 14.24
CA GLY A 103 21.43 11.49 13.40
C GLY A 103 20.88 10.06 13.43
N THR A 104 19.65 9.85 13.92
CA THR A 104 19.00 8.53 13.93
C THR A 104 18.28 8.28 12.61
N GLU A 105 18.55 7.15 11.97
CA GLU A 105 17.79 6.71 10.79
C GLU A 105 16.46 6.10 11.21
N ILE A 106 15.37 6.54 10.58
CA ILE A 106 14.03 5.99 10.78
C ILE A 106 13.58 5.28 9.50
N ARG A 107 13.60 3.94 9.54
CA ARG A 107 13.13 3.05 8.48
C ARG A 107 11.61 2.99 8.45
N ILE A 108 11.07 2.72 7.27
CA ILE A 108 9.64 2.60 7.00
C ILE A 108 9.34 1.17 6.59
N PHE A 109 8.56 0.48 7.42
CA PHE A 109 8.09 -0.86 7.11
C PHE A 109 6.63 -0.79 6.70
N ALA A 110 6.22 -1.48 5.63
CA ALA A 110 4.86 -1.47 5.13
C ALA A 110 4.30 -2.88 4.97
N PHE A 111 3.02 -3.05 5.28
CA PHE A 111 2.29 -4.30 5.17
C PHE A 111 0.93 -4.04 4.54
N ALA A 112 0.82 -4.36 3.26
CA ALA A 112 -0.46 -4.36 2.54
C ALA A 112 -0.76 -5.79 2.09
N PRO A 113 -1.36 -6.62 2.96
CA PRO A 113 -1.61 -8.01 2.65
C PRO A 113 -2.63 -8.09 1.54
N ILE A 114 -2.24 -8.73 0.45
CA ILE A 114 -3.15 -9.10 -0.62
C ILE A 114 -3.87 -10.37 -0.15
N SER A 115 -4.83 -10.19 0.75
CA SER A 115 -5.53 -11.29 1.40
C SER A 115 -6.73 -11.73 0.57
N HIS A 116 -6.93 -13.04 0.45
CA HIS A 116 -8.20 -13.63 0.00
C HIS A 116 -9.12 -13.93 1.19
N LEU A 117 -8.83 -13.35 2.36
CA LEU A 117 -9.55 -13.66 3.59
C LEU A 117 -10.96 -13.08 3.50
N ARG A 118 -11.95 -13.96 3.46
CA ARG A 118 -13.35 -13.60 3.32
C ARG A 118 -14.19 -14.32 4.37
N TYR A 119 -15.22 -13.63 4.84
CA TYR A 119 -16.34 -14.22 5.55
C TYR A 119 -17.59 -14.05 4.69
N ALA A 120 -18.03 -15.15 4.07
CA ALA A 120 -19.03 -15.13 3.00
C ALA A 120 -18.65 -14.11 1.89
N ASP A 121 -19.51 -13.11 1.66
CA ASP A 121 -19.30 -12.11 0.63
C ASP A 121 -18.46 -10.90 1.07
N PHE A 122 -18.05 -10.86 2.34
CA PHE A 122 -17.32 -9.75 2.92
C PHE A 122 -15.81 -10.04 2.96
N GLU A 123 -15.03 -9.07 2.49
CA GLU A 123 -13.57 -9.09 2.57
C GLU A 123 -13.14 -8.63 3.96
N ILE A 124 -12.25 -9.39 4.60
CA ILE A 124 -11.75 -9.05 5.94
C ILE A 124 -10.56 -8.11 5.78
N ASN A 125 -10.64 -6.93 6.40
CA ASN A 125 -9.52 -6.01 6.51
C ASN A 125 -8.52 -6.54 7.54
N LEU A 126 -7.52 -7.29 7.07
CA LEU A 126 -6.49 -7.87 7.93
C LEU A 126 -5.66 -6.80 8.65
N ALA A 127 -5.38 -5.67 7.99
CA ALA A 127 -4.65 -4.56 8.61
C ALA A 127 -5.39 -4.04 9.85
N ALA A 128 -6.69 -3.76 9.70
CA ALA A 128 -7.52 -3.32 10.82
C ALA A 128 -7.60 -4.35 11.95
N GLY A 129 -7.67 -5.65 11.61
CA GLY A 129 -7.72 -6.72 12.60
C GLY A 129 -6.41 -6.97 13.36
N LEU A 130 -5.26 -6.63 12.76
CA LEU A 130 -3.95 -6.86 13.37
C LEU A 130 -3.43 -5.67 14.18
N GLU A 131 -3.81 -4.44 13.85
CA GLU A 131 -3.20 -3.23 14.43
C GLU A 131 -3.20 -3.23 15.97
N ASP A 132 -4.36 -3.36 16.61
CA ASP A 132 -4.48 -3.31 18.07
C ASP A 132 -3.69 -4.43 18.76
N SER A 133 -3.66 -5.61 18.12
CA SER A 133 -2.90 -6.76 18.61
C SER A 133 -1.40 -6.52 18.50
N LEU A 134 -0.94 -5.82 17.46
CA LEU A 134 0.47 -5.48 17.30
C LEU A 134 0.87 -4.35 18.25
N ILE A 135 0.10 -3.27 18.33
CA ILE A 135 0.37 -2.16 19.25
C ILE A 135 0.39 -2.64 20.70
N SER A 136 -0.56 -3.48 21.13
CA SER A 136 -0.58 -3.98 22.51
C SER A 136 0.60 -4.90 22.86
N GLN A 137 1.14 -5.63 21.88
CA GLN A 137 2.27 -6.55 22.10
C GLN A 137 3.63 -5.85 22.03
N PHE A 138 3.80 -4.96 21.05
CA PHE A 138 5.05 -4.22 20.83
C PHE A 138 5.19 -2.99 21.77
N ASP A 139 4.08 -2.44 22.28
CA ASP A 139 3.99 -1.18 23.03
C ASP A 139 4.89 -0.05 22.48
N PRO A 140 4.76 0.32 21.18
CA PRO A 140 5.69 1.26 20.56
C PRO A 140 5.58 2.65 21.20
N ARG A 141 6.72 3.24 21.56
CA ARG A 141 6.76 4.49 22.34
C ARG A 141 6.15 5.72 21.67
N TRP A 142 5.96 5.71 20.35
CA TRP A 142 5.31 6.82 19.61
C TRP A 142 3.81 6.61 19.39
N ASN A 143 3.27 5.42 19.69
CA ASN A 143 1.83 5.21 19.76
C ASN A 143 1.29 5.94 21.00
N GLY A 144 0.28 6.79 20.82
CA GLY A 144 -0.31 7.54 21.93
C GLY A 144 -0.97 6.61 22.95
N LYS A 145 -1.09 7.06 24.21
CA LYS A 145 -1.85 6.37 25.25
C LYS A 145 -2.95 7.29 25.79
N ASP A 146 -4.18 6.82 25.87
CA ASP A 146 -5.28 7.47 26.60
C ASP A 146 -5.62 6.60 27.82
N ARG A 147 -5.60 7.20 29.01
CA ARG A 147 -5.83 6.51 30.30
C ARG A 147 -5.02 5.20 30.48
N GLY A 148 -3.82 5.14 29.91
CA GLY A 148 -2.93 3.98 30.00
C GLY A 148 -3.21 2.87 28.98
N GLN A 149 -4.22 3.03 28.11
CA GLN A 149 -4.43 2.14 26.96
C GLN A 149 -3.87 2.79 25.69
N PRO A 150 -3.33 2.00 24.74
CA PRO A 150 -2.95 2.54 23.45
C PRO A 150 -4.14 3.20 22.77
N ILE A 151 -3.94 4.40 22.22
CA ILE A 151 -4.91 5.05 21.37
C ILE A 151 -4.88 4.30 20.05
N SER A 152 -5.85 3.40 19.85
CA SER A 152 -6.11 2.86 18.53
C SER A 152 -6.62 4.00 17.65
N GLU A 153 -6.02 4.15 16.47
CA GLU A 153 -6.40 5.18 15.53
C GLU A 153 -7.57 4.65 14.72
N ASP A 154 -8.80 4.92 15.15
CA ASP A 154 -9.99 4.42 14.45
C ASP A 154 -9.99 4.88 12.99
N ALA A 155 -10.43 3.98 12.10
CA ALA A 155 -10.42 4.22 10.65
C ALA A 155 -11.14 5.52 10.25
N GLU A 156 -12.20 5.90 10.98
CA GLU A 156 -12.93 7.16 10.76
C GLU A 156 -12.09 8.40 11.06
N ARG A 157 -11.27 8.35 12.10
CA ARG A 157 -10.38 9.45 12.49
C ARG A 157 -9.26 9.63 11.48
N GLU A 158 -8.70 8.50 11.04
CA GLU A 158 -7.66 8.43 10.02
C GLU A 158 -8.14 8.99 8.68
N GLU A 159 -9.33 8.55 8.23
CA GLU A 159 -9.93 9.05 7.00
C GLU A 159 -10.31 10.53 7.11
N ALA A 160 -10.74 11.00 8.28
CA ALA A 160 -11.01 12.42 8.51
C ALA A 160 -9.74 13.27 8.46
N ASP A 161 -8.65 12.81 9.09
CA ASP A 161 -7.35 13.47 9.03
C ASP A 161 -6.85 13.51 7.57
N GLU A 162 -6.88 12.40 6.85
CA GLU A 162 -6.46 12.32 5.44
C GLU A 162 -7.35 13.16 4.51
N ALA A 163 -8.66 13.24 4.75
CA ALA A 163 -9.57 14.13 4.01
C ALA A 163 -9.35 15.62 4.35
N GLU A 164 -8.80 15.95 5.52
CA GLU A 164 -8.33 17.30 5.82
C GLU A 164 -7.03 17.62 5.07
N VAL A 165 -6.14 16.64 4.86
CA VAL A 165 -4.96 16.80 3.99
C VAL A 165 -5.40 17.16 2.57
N ASP A 166 -6.29 16.37 1.96
CA ASP A 166 -6.79 16.61 0.59
C ASP A 166 -7.39 18.04 0.42
N ARG A 167 -7.98 18.61 1.50
CA ARG A 167 -8.58 19.96 1.48
C ARG A 167 -7.58 21.10 1.72
N THR A 168 -6.50 20.83 2.45
CA THR A 168 -5.56 21.86 2.92
C THR A 168 -4.25 21.88 2.15
N HIS A 169 -3.91 20.78 1.48
CA HIS A 169 -2.68 20.61 0.73
C HIS A 169 -2.98 20.22 -0.72
N ALA A 170 -2.79 21.16 -1.66
CA ALA A 170 -2.27 20.77 -2.96
C ALA A 170 -0.77 20.55 -2.73
N PRO A 171 -0.26 19.31 -2.66
CA PRO A 171 1.17 19.10 -2.47
C PRO A 171 1.90 19.83 -3.61
N PRO A 172 3.00 20.57 -3.34
CA PRO A 172 3.91 20.90 -4.41
C PRO A 172 4.35 19.58 -5.02
N THR A 173 3.96 19.36 -6.28
CA THR A 173 4.17 18.10 -7.04
C THR A 173 5.64 17.69 -7.15
N ALA A 174 6.58 18.54 -6.72
CA ALA A 174 8.01 18.31 -6.73
C ALA A 174 8.53 17.52 -5.52
N ASP A 175 7.79 17.51 -4.39
CA ASP A 175 8.28 16.92 -3.12
C ASP A 175 7.83 15.46 -2.91
N PHE A 176 6.98 14.92 -3.79
CA PHE A 176 6.42 13.57 -3.71
C PHE A 176 6.54 12.89 -5.07
N PRO A 177 6.72 11.55 -5.11
CA PRO A 177 6.63 10.85 -6.38
C PRO A 177 5.25 11.12 -6.98
N PRO A 178 5.18 11.64 -8.22
CA PRO A 178 3.92 12.01 -8.84
C PRO A 178 3.01 10.79 -8.94
N GLU A 179 1.69 11.01 -8.86
CA GLU A 179 0.74 9.97 -9.23
C GLU A 179 1.09 9.47 -10.64
N PRO A 180 1.05 8.14 -10.86
CA PRO A 180 1.47 7.54 -12.10
C PRO A 180 0.60 8.03 -13.25
N LYS A 181 1.16 8.92 -14.09
CA LYS A 181 0.57 9.31 -15.37
C LYS A 181 0.83 8.22 -16.41
N ALA A 182 -0.04 8.10 -17.41
CA ALA A 182 0.10 7.17 -18.52
C ALA A 182 1.49 7.32 -19.17
N GLY A 183 2.41 6.41 -18.82
CA GLY A 183 3.74 6.31 -19.40
C GLY A 183 3.71 5.74 -20.82
N PRO A 184 4.87 5.62 -21.49
CA PRO A 184 4.96 4.90 -22.74
C PRO A 184 4.47 3.45 -22.56
N THR A 185 3.70 2.95 -23.52
CA THR A 185 3.19 1.57 -23.49
C THR A 185 4.33 0.61 -23.82
N MET A 186 4.66 -0.30 -22.91
CA MET A 186 5.64 -1.37 -23.11
C MET A 186 5.04 -2.55 -23.89
N ALA A 187 3.78 -2.89 -23.60
CA ALA A 187 3.04 -3.95 -24.29
C ALA A 187 1.53 -3.71 -24.20
N THR A 188 0.79 -4.35 -25.09
CA THR A 188 -0.69 -4.41 -25.07
C THR A 188 -1.15 -5.84 -24.82
N PHE A 189 -2.33 -6.00 -24.26
CA PHE A 189 -2.96 -7.31 -24.07
C PHE A 189 -4.47 -7.22 -24.20
N SER A 190 -5.08 -8.34 -24.60
CA SER A 190 -6.53 -8.49 -24.71
C SER A 190 -7.00 -9.69 -23.89
N VAL A 191 -8.10 -9.56 -23.15
CA VAL A 191 -8.68 -10.63 -22.33
C VAL A 191 -10.17 -10.78 -22.64
N VAL A 192 -10.60 -11.97 -23.03
CA VAL A 192 -12.03 -12.28 -23.12
C VAL A 192 -12.60 -12.43 -21.72
N LEU A 193 -13.57 -11.58 -21.35
CA LEU A 193 -14.23 -11.58 -20.05
C LEU A 193 -15.30 -12.68 -19.97
N GLY A 194 -14.88 -13.95 -20.05
CA GLY A 194 -15.76 -15.09 -19.77
C GLY A 194 -16.27 -15.09 -18.33
N PRO A 195 -17.29 -15.92 -17.99
CA PRO A 195 -18.01 -15.81 -16.72
C PRO A 195 -17.13 -15.78 -15.47
N THR A 196 -16.08 -16.60 -15.41
CA THR A 196 -15.15 -16.59 -14.27
C THR A 196 -14.35 -15.29 -14.18
N TYR A 197 -13.82 -14.80 -15.30
CA TYR A 197 -13.02 -13.57 -15.35
C TYR A 197 -13.86 -12.35 -15.02
N TYR A 198 -15.05 -12.27 -15.62
CA TYR A 198 -16.01 -11.20 -15.40
C TYR A 198 -16.48 -11.12 -13.94
N ASN A 199 -16.89 -12.26 -13.36
CA ASN A 199 -17.48 -12.27 -12.02
C ASN A 199 -16.45 -12.18 -10.90
N GLN A 200 -15.26 -12.77 -11.09
CA GLN A 200 -14.21 -12.82 -10.08
C GLN A 200 -13.09 -11.79 -10.29
N GLY A 201 -13.13 -10.98 -11.35
CA GLY A 201 -12.12 -9.96 -11.60
C GLY A 201 -10.73 -10.54 -11.83
N LEU A 202 -10.65 -11.75 -12.41
CA LEU A 202 -9.37 -12.39 -12.74
C LEU A 202 -8.80 -11.75 -14.00
N LEU A 203 -7.47 -11.62 -14.03
CA LEU A 203 -6.76 -11.06 -15.17
C LEU A 203 -5.53 -11.91 -15.48
N ASN A 204 -5.47 -12.43 -16.70
CA ASN A 204 -4.30 -13.08 -17.27
C ASN A 204 -3.85 -12.24 -18.48
N LEU A 205 -2.61 -11.77 -18.50
CA LEU A 205 -2.17 -10.80 -19.50
C LEU A 205 -1.63 -11.43 -20.81
N GLY A 206 -1.63 -12.76 -20.90
CA GLY A 206 -0.97 -13.48 -21.99
C GLY A 206 0.56 -13.48 -21.84
N ILE A 207 1.25 -14.29 -22.64
CA ILE A 207 2.71 -14.52 -22.49
C ILE A 207 3.51 -13.26 -22.83
N GLU A 208 3.23 -12.64 -23.99
CA GLU A 208 4.00 -11.50 -24.49
C GLU A 208 3.99 -10.32 -23.52
N ALA A 209 2.82 -9.87 -23.05
CA ALA A 209 2.74 -8.79 -22.07
C ALA A 209 3.36 -9.17 -20.70
N SER A 210 3.40 -10.46 -20.37
CA SER A 210 3.99 -10.94 -19.11
C SER A 210 5.51 -10.83 -19.06
N GLU A 211 6.18 -10.70 -20.20
CA GLU A 211 7.64 -10.49 -20.27
C GLU A 211 8.05 -9.13 -19.71
N PHE A 212 7.14 -8.15 -19.75
CA PHE A 212 7.41 -6.77 -19.32
C PHE A 212 7.09 -6.51 -17.85
N LEU A 213 6.47 -7.48 -17.15
CA LEU A 213 6.11 -7.34 -15.73
C LEU A 213 7.25 -7.72 -14.78
N GLY A 214 7.15 -7.27 -13.53
CA GLY A 214 8.05 -7.60 -12.43
C GLY A 214 8.07 -9.09 -12.05
N LYS A 215 8.75 -9.40 -10.94
CA LYS A 215 8.97 -10.79 -10.48
C LYS A 215 7.69 -11.39 -9.89
N ASP A 216 7.69 -12.72 -9.73
CA ASP A 216 6.63 -13.38 -8.95
C ASP A 216 6.64 -12.83 -7.53
N GLY A 217 5.48 -12.43 -7.04
CA GLY A 217 5.37 -11.85 -5.71
C GLY A 217 5.27 -10.33 -5.68
N ASP A 218 5.75 -9.64 -6.71
CA ASP A 218 5.84 -8.19 -6.71
C ASP A 218 4.45 -7.54 -6.74
N PRO A 219 4.27 -6.39 -6.06
CA PRO A 219 3.07 -5.56 -6.22
C PRO A 219 2.97 -5.02 -7.65
N VAL A 220 1.73 -4.81 -8.09
CA VAL A 220 1.40 -4.19 -9.38
C VAL A 220 0.18 -3.28 -9.23
N ARG A 221 0.27 -2.07 -9.76
CA ARG A 221 -0.84 -1.12 -9.89
C ARG A 221 -1.68 -1.50 -11.10
N VAL A 222 -2.96 -1.71 -10.87
CA VAL A 222 -3.98 -1.86 -11.91
C VAL A 222 -4.77 -0.56 -11.96
N LEU A 223 -4.53 0.22 -13.00
CA LEU A 223 -5.28 1.43 -13.31
C LEU A 223 -6.57 1.01 -14.04
N LEU A 224 -7.72 1.33 -13.46
CA LEU A 224 -9.04 0.99 -13.96
C LEU A 224 -9.64 2.22 -14.65
N GLY A 225 -9.33 2.40 -15.93
CA GLY A 225 -9.60 3.65 -16.62
C GLY A 225 -8.74 4.79 -16.06
N ASP A 226 -9.35 5.96 -15.86
CA ASP A 226 -8.62 7.19 -15.51
C ASP A 226 -8.55 7.49 -14.00
N ASP A 227 -9.48 6.97 -13.20
CA ASP A 227 -9.73 7.49 -11.84
C ASP A 227 -9.55 6.47 -10.70
N GLU A 228 -9.50 5.16 -10.98
CA GLU A 228 -9.45 4.14 -9.94
C GLU A 228 -8.19 3.27 -10.04
N THR A 229 -7.41 3.25 -8.96
CA THR A 229 -6.25 2.37 -8.82
C THR A 229 -6.55 1.23 -7.83
N VAL A 230 -6.10 0.04 -8.19
CA VAL A 230 -6.10 -1.15 -7.35
C VAL A 230 -4.67 -1.70 -7.30
N VAL A 231 -4.15 -1.90 -6.10
CA VAL A 231 -2.88 -2.62 -5.91
C VAL A 231 -3.18 -4.12 -5.84
N SER A 232 -2.49 -4.87 -6.69
CA SER A 232 -2.58 -6.32 -6.83
C SER A 232 -1.16 -6.91 -6.79
N LYS A 233 -1.06 -8.22 -7.02
CA LYS A 233 0.19 -9.01 -6.99
C LYS A 233 0.41 -9.68 -8.33
N ILE A 234 1.67 -9.71 -8.76
CA ILE A 234 2.11 -10.52 -9.89
C ILE A 234 2.22 -11.98 -9.43
N ASN A 235 1.48 -12.87 -10.11
CA ASN A 235 1.56 -14.30 -9.91
C ASN A 235 1.94 -15.00 -11.23
N ARG A 236 3.21 -15.37 -11.34
CA ARG A 236 3.81 -16.12 -12.46
C ARG A 236 3.63 -17.62 -12.31
N THR A 237 3.31 -18.11 -11.12
CA THR A 237 3.12 -19.56 -10.84
C THR A 237 1.69 -20.04 -11.07
N ALA A 238 0.74 -19.12 -11.25
CA ALA A 238 -0.69 -19.39 -11.40
C ALA A 238 -1.07 -20.16 -12.68
N ASN A 239 -0.22 -20.14 -13.70
CA ASN A 239 -0.47 -20.75 -15.00
C ASN A 239 0.76 -21.54 -15.46
N ARG A 240 0.53 -22.71 -16.07
CA ARG A 240 1.61 -23.52 -16.67
C ARG A 240 2.20 -22.90 -17.96
N THR A 241 1.48 -21.96 -18.55
CA THR A 241 1.86 -21.29 -19.81
C THR A 241 2.92 -20.21 -19.63
N GLY A 242 3.26 -19.86 -18.38
CA GLY A 242 4.15 -18.73 -18.07
C GLY A 242 3.48 -17.36 -18.09
N ALA A 243 2.19 -17.28 -18.47
CA ALA A 243 1.44 -16.04 -18.41
C ALA A 243 1.17 -15.61 -16.95
N VAL A 244 1.47 -14.35 -16.65
CA VAL A 244 1.18 -13.71 -15.37
C VAL A 244 -0.33 -13.65 -15.16
N ARG A 245 -0.75 -14.10 -13.97
CA ARG A 245 -2.05 -13.77 -13.40
C ARG A 245 -1.87 -12.61 -12.42
N VAL A 246 -2.73 -11.60 -12.52
CA VAL A 246 -2.83 -10.55 -11.50
C VAL A 246 -3.84 -11.01 -10.45
N VAL A 247 -3.41 -11.04 -9.19
CA VAL A 247 -4.22 -11.50 -8.05
C VAL A 247 -4.26 -10.44 -6.96
N GLY A 248 -5.39 -10.29 -6.28
CA GLY A 248 -5.59 -9.24 -5.29
C GLY A 248 -6.45 -8.10 -5.80
N GLY A 249 -7.33 -7.55 -4.94
CA GLY A 249 -8.25 -6.50 -5.34
C GLY A 249 -9.30 -6.92 -6.39
N ASN A 250 -9.39 -8.23 -6.67
CA ASN A 250 -10.31 -8.89 -7.58
C ASN A 250 -11.77 -8.44 -7.41
N SER A 251 -12.22 -8.21 -6.18
CA SER A 251 -13.57 -7.74 -5.88
C SER A 251 -13.85 -6.36 -6.50
N ARG A 252 -12.87 -5.45 -6.44
CA ARG A 252 -12.93 -4.11 -7.03
C ARG A 252 -12.82 -4.18 -8.55
N ILE A 253 -11.88 -4.98 -9.07
CA ILE A 253 -11.72 -5.21 -10.52
C ILE A 253 -13.01 -5.78 -11.13
N ALA A 254 -13.61 -6.79 -10.49
CA ALA A 254 -14.87 -7.38 -10.95
C ALA A 254 -16.04 -6.38 -10.92
N ARG A 255 -16.09 -5.51 -9.91
CA ARG A 255 -17.09 -4.44 -9.85
C ARG A 255 -16.91 -3.46 -11.00
N TRP A 256 -15.67 -3.09 -11.31
CA TRP A 256 -15.36 -2.23 -12.44
C TRP A 256 -15.72 -2.89 -13.78
N PHE A 257 -15.44 -4.18 -13.97
CA PHE A 257 -15.90 -4.94 -15.15
C PHE A 257 -17.42 -4.87 -15.30
N ARG A 258 -18.18 -5.10 -14.22
CA ARG A 258 -19.64 -5.02 -14.25
C ARG A 258 -20.20 -3.63 -14.55
N GLY A 259 -19.43 -2.59 -14.26
CA GLY A 259 -19.81 -1.21 -14.55
C GLY A 259 -19.60 -0.81 -16.02
N HIS A 260 -18.66 -1.45 -16.72
CA HIS A 260 -18.17 -0.95 -18.03
C HIS A 260 -18.23 -1.99 -19.16
N PHE A 261 -18.41 -3.28 -18.84
CA PHE A 261 -18.39 -4.38 -19.79
C PHE A 261 -19.56 -5.35 -19.57
N ARG A 262 -19.84 -6.15 -20.60
CA ARG A 262 -20.73 -7.32 -20.54
C ARG A 262 -19.89 -8.60 -20.53
N GLU A 263 -20.47 -9.67 -19.98
CA GLU A 263 -19.86 -11.00 -20.06
C GLU A 263 -19.62 -11.38 -21.54
N GLY A 264 -18.43 -11.88 -21.84
CA GLY A 264 -17.98 -12.21 -23.20
C GLY A 264 -17.34 -11.07 -23.98
N ASP A 265 -17.39 -9.83 -23.48
CA ASP A 265 -16.65 -8.71 -24.10
C ASP A 265 -15.12 -8.95 -24.05
N VAL A 266 -14.41 -8.32 -24.97
CA VAL A 266 -12.94 -8.27 -24.97
C VAL A 266 -12.50 -7.01 -24.22
N LEU A 267 -11.74 -7.21 -23.16
CA LEU A 267 -11.05 -6.16 -22.42
C LEU A 267 -9.68 -5.92 -23.07
N GLU A 268 -9.39 -4.67 -23.42
CA GLU A 268 -8.07 -4.24 -23.86
C GLU A 268 -7.30 -3.58 -22.72
N GLY A 269 -5.98 -3.77 -22.70
CA GLY A 269 -5.11 -3.20 -21.68
C GLY A 269 -3.68 -2.97 -22.14
N ARG A 270 -2.94 -2.23 -21.31
CA ARG A 270 -1.56 -1.81 -21.57
C ARG A 270 -0.69 -2.10 -20.36
N VAL A 271 0.54 -2.55 -20.60
CA VAL A 271 1.62 -2.53 -19.61
C VAL A 271 2.35 -1.22 -19.77
N LEU A 272 2.41 -0.41 -18.71
CA LEU A 272 3.05 0.91 -18.73
C LEU A 272 4.48 0.85 -18.18
N ASP A 273 4.66 0.05 -17.13
CA ASP A 273 5.96 -0.26 -16.53
C ASP A 273 5.88 -1.64 -15.84
N PRO A 274 6.98 -2.20 -15.32
CA PRO A 274 6.97 -3.54 -14.71
C PRO A 274 5.98 -3.74 -13.55
N HIS A 275 5.53 -2.66 -12.92
CA HIS A 275 4.61 -2.66 -11.78
C HIS A 275 3.34 -1.85 -12.05
N THR A 276 3.00 -1.58 -13.31
CA THR A 276 1.80 -0.81 -13.67
C THR A 276 1.17 -1.31 -14.95
N ILE A 277 -0.13 -1.59 -14.86
CA ILE A 277 -0.98 -1.89 -16.00
C ILE A 277 -2.19 -0.98 -16.02
N LEU A 278 -2.68 -0.69 -17.22
CA LEU A 278 -3.88 0.10 -17.48
C LEU A 278 -4.93 -0.76 -18.18
N LEU A 279 -6.13 -0.79 -17.64
CA LEU A 279 -7.32 -1.37 -18.27
C LEU A 279 -8.09 -0.25 -18.96
N LEU A 280 -8.35 -0.42 -20.25
CA LEU A 280 -9.00 0.61 -21.07
C LEU A 280 -10.53 0.51 -20.95
N PHE A 281 -11.21 1.64 -21.01
CA PHE A 281 -12.66 1.67 -21.22
C PHE A 281 -13.03 1.13 -22.60
N ARG A 282 -14.31 0.77 -22.74
CA ARG A 282 -14.94 0.56 -24.03
C ARG A 282 -15.55 1.85 -24.56
#